data_AF-A0A4S8QYA4-F1
#
_entry.id   AF-A0A4S8QYA4-F1
#
_cell.length_a   1.000
_cell.length_b   1.000
_cell.length_c   1.000
_cell.angle_alpha   90.00
_cell.angle_beta   90.00
_cell.angle_gamma   90.00
#
_symmetry.space_group_name_H-M   'P 1'
#
loop_
_entity.id
_entity.type
_entity.pdbx_description
1 polymer ?
#
loop_
_entity_poly.entity_id
_entity_poly.type
_entity_poly.pdbx_seq_one_letter_code
_entity_poly.pdbx_strand_id
1 'polypeptide(L)'
;MVQSTYDTLFNKDLTSTVQVSTAPAITKGKMFDWQNNSPLKLGKQMITITAGADQQKFLVHADLITLQPRIFRRLRISRSVDTGLSSGWFDVYQPVSCSVFVRLLQFAYHGKLFPEISLDTLWHLYLFANKNKALDLEDIIMNRIMITYRSDKQFFPEPRHIELGYKYIKENSAGRKFLALCYAAMMHDNTKLPSTSIYNKEVLVELGMKCDGLLIDVANLTNGKGSINISEWDPRYAPECLYHHHAWGVECQNLS
;
A
#
# COMPACT_ATOMS: atom_id res chain seq x y z
N MET A 1 22.38 -44.62 -34.14
CA MET A 1 21.21 -43.72 -34.20
C MET A 1 21.28 -42.78 -33.01
N VAL A 2 21.51 -41.51 -33.32
CA VAL A 2 21.23 -40.27 -32.59
C VAL A 2 21.54 -40.22 -31.09
N GLN A 3 22.74 -39.72 -30.80
CA GLN A 3 23.15 -39.15 -29.52
C GLN A 3 22.64 -37.70 -29.47
N SER A 4 21.91 -37.36 -28.41
CA SER A 4 21.16 -36.11 -28.25
C SER A 4 22.07 -34.88 -28.15
N THR A 5 21.80 -33.89 -29.02
CA THR A 5 22.48 -32.61 -29.18
C THR A 5 22.10 -31.59 -28.09
N TYR A 6 22.59 -31.75 -26.86
CA TYR A 6 22.49 -30.68 -25.83
C TYR A 6 23.74 -30.47 -24.95
N ASP A 7 24.87 -31.13 -25.23
CA ASP A 7 26.10 -31.02 -24.40
C ASP A 7 27.28 -30.31 -25.08
N THR A 8 27.06 -29.50 -26.12
CA THR A 8 28.16 -28.91 -26.91
C THR A 8 28.12 -27.39 -27.04
N LEU A 9 27.98 -26.65 -25.93
CA LEU A 9 28.31 -25.20 -25.93
C LEU A 9 29.01 -24.67 -24.66
N PHE A 10 29.46 -25.53 -23.73
CA PHE A 10 30.39 -25.14 -22.66
C PHE A 10 31.79 -25.67 -22.94
N ASN A 11 32.50 -25.04 -23.88
CA ASN A 11 33.96 -24.96 -23.92
C ASN A 11 34.38 -24.16 -25.16
N LYS A 12 34.46 -22.84 -25.00
CA LYS A 12 35.46 -22.05 -25.71
C LYS A 12 36.09 -21.10 -24.71
N ASP A 13 37.30 -21.46 -24.33
CA ASP A 13 38.32 -20.52 -23.89
C ASP A 13 38.41 -19.38 -24.91
N LEU A 14 37.82 -18.25 -24.55
CA LEU A 14 38.22 -16.95 -25.03
C LEU A 14 38.67 -16.19 -23.80
N THR A 15 39.98 -16.24 -23.56
CA THR A 15 40.69 -15.27 -22.74
C THR A 15 40.51 -13.89 -23.35
N SER A 16 39.37 -13.28 -23.06
CA SER A 16 39.18 -11.84 -23.15
C SER A 16 39.53 -11.30 -21.78
N THR A 17 40.76 -10.83 -21.63
CA THR A 17 41.15 -9.91 -20.55
C THR A 17 40.38 -8.60 -20.75
N VAL A 18 39.09 -8.62 -20.46
CA VAL A 18 38.39 -7.41 -20.04
C VAL A 18 38.87 -7.16 -18.63
N GLN A 19 39.71 -6.13 -18.45
CA GLN A 19 39.89 -5.55 -17.13
C GLN A 19 38.51 -5.16 -16.62
N VAL A 20 37.97 -5.98 -15.72
CA VAL A 20 36.79 -5.63 -14.94
C VAL A 20 37.23 -4.45 -14.10
N SER A 21 36.80 -3.26 -14.52
CA SER A 21 36.95 -2.03 -13.76
C SER A 21 36.42 -2.31 -12.35
N THR A 22 37.32 -2.28 -11.37
CA THR A 22 37.02 -2.38 -9.93
C THR A 22 36.50 -1.07 -9.36
N ALA A 23 36.24 -0.06 -10.21
CA ALA A 23 35.53 1.12 -9.79
C ALA A 23 34.06 0.73 -9.54
N PRO A 24 33.52 0.91 -8.32
CA PRO A 24 32.10 0.68 -8.08
C PRO A 24 31.33 1.61 -9.01
N ALA A 25 30.60 1.02 -9.96
CA ALA A 25 29.79 1.80 -10.87
C ALA A 25 28.78 2.59 -10.03
N ILE A 26 28.84 3.92 -10.12
CA ILE A 26 28.11 4.84 -9.25
C ILE A 26 26.61 4.63 -9.51
N THR A 27 25.96 3.86 -8.64
CA THR A 27 24.51 3.72 -8.62
C THR A 27 23.93 5.06 -8.20
N LYS A 28 23.26 5.74 -9.13
CA LYS A 28 22.60 7.03 -8.88
C LYS A 28 21.20 6.79 -8.34
N GLY A 29 20.84 7.48 -7.27
CA GLY A 29 19.49 7.48 -6.71
C GLY A 29 19.46 8.08 -5.31
N LYS A 30 18.27 8.42 -4.84
CA LYS A 30 18.04 8.88 -3.47
C LYS A 30 18.22 7.72 -2.50
N MET A 31 19.05 7.93 -1.49
CA MET A 31 19.17 7.06 -0.33
C MET A 31 18.73 7.85 0.90
N PHE A 32 18.16 7.17 1.88
CA PHE A 32 17.68 7.77 3.11
C PHE A 32 18.47 7.24 4.31
N ASP A 33 18.71 8.10 5.29
CA ASP A 33 19.48 7.77 6.49
C ASP A 33 18.89 6.58 7.27
N TRP A 34 17.56 6.48 7.30
CA TRP A 34 16.86 5.39 7.98
C TRP A 34 17.08 4.02 7.30
N GLN A 35 17.58 3.95 6.07
CA GLN A 35 17.94 2.66 5.44
C GLN A 35 19.17 2.05 6.11
N ASN A 36 20.11 2.88 6.59
CA ASN A 36 21.32 2.45 7.28
C ASN A 36 21.02 1.97 8.71
N ASN A 37 19.93 2.44 9.30
CA ASN A 37 19.50 2.09 10.66
C ASN A 37 18.46 0.94 10.66
N SER A 38 18.34 0.20 9.56
CA SER A 38 17.43 -0.94 9.49
C SER A 38 17.87 -2.06 10.44
N PRO A 39 16.93 -2.73 11.13
CA PRO A 39 17.26 -3.91 11.95
C PRO A 39 17.61 -5.15 11.10
N LEU A 40 17.40 -5.10 9.78
CA LEU A 40 17.69 -6.20 8.88
C LEU A 40 19.20 -6.31 8.61
N LYS A 41 19.71 -7.53 8.58
CA LYS A 41 21.09 -7.81 8.13
C LYS A 41 21.13 -7.83 6.61
N LEU A 42 21.41 -6.67 6.00
CA LEU A 42 21.49 -6.49 4.56
C LEU A 42 22.94 -6.41 4.10
N GLY A 43 23.26 -6.99 2.95
CA GLY A 43 24.55 -6.85 2.28
C GLY A 43 24.77 -5.44 1.73
N LYS A 44 25.94 -5.18 1.14
CA LYS A 44 26.31 -3.85 0.60
C LYS A 44 25.79 -3.59 -0.81
N GLN A 45 25.23 -4.60 -1.47
CA GLN A 45 24.81 -4.48 -2.87
C GLN A 45 23.54 -3.63 -2.97
N MET A 46 23.62 -2.55 -3.75
CA MET A 46 22.51 -1.64 -4.00
C MET A 46 22.04 -1.74 -5.46
N ILE A 47 20.73 -1.59 -5.65
CA ILE A 47 20.07 -1.54 -6.95
C ILE A 47 19.35 -0.20 -7.05
N THR A 48 19.45 0.46 -8.20
CA THR A 48 18.66 1.66 -8.48
C THR A 48 17.26 1.25 -8.90
N ILE A 49 16.23 1.66 -8.16
CA ILE A 49 14.82 1.46 -8.50
C ILE A 49 14.20 2.79 -8.92
N THR A 50 13.63 2.83 -10.11
CA THR A 50 12.81 3.94 -10.61
C THR A 50 11.36 3.73 -10.17
N ALA A 51 10.75 4.74 -9.55
CA ALA A 51 9.35 4.74 -9.12
C ALA A 51 8.69 6.11 -9.36
N GLY A 52 7.36 6.14 -9.36
CA GLY A 52 6.60 7.37 -9.59
C GLY A 52 6.42 7.73 -11.06
N ALA A 53 5.37 8.52 -11.34
CA ALA A 53 5.15 9.10 -12.66
C ALA A 53 6.29 10.07 -13.06
N ASP A 54 6.94 10.67 -12.08
CA ASP A 54 8.14 11.51 -12.18
C ASP A 54 9.45 10.71 -12.32
N GLN A 55 9.38 9.38 -12.31
CA GLN A 55 10.51 8.48 -12.54
C GLN A 55 11.71 8.76 -11.60
N GLN A 56 11.44 9.07 -10.34
CA GLN A 56 12.50 9.25 -9.37
C GLN A 56 13.25 7.95 -9.12
N LYS A 57 14.57 8.07 -8.95
CA LYS A 57 15.48 6.96 -8.71
C LYS A 57 15.79 6.85 -7.24
N PHE A 58 15.70 5.65 -6.69
CA PHE A 58 15.96 5.32 -5.30
C PHE A 58 17.01 4.22 -5.21
N LEU A 59 17.91 4.30 -4.24
CA LEU A 59 18.86 3.24 -3.95
C LEU A 59 18.26 2.27 -2.94
N VAL A 60 18.19 0.99 -3.30
CA VAL A 60 17.60 -0.07 -2.48
C VAL A 60 18.55 -1.25 -2.39
N HIS A 61 18.74 -1.81 -1.20
CA HIS A 61 19.55 -3.01 -1.00
C HIS A 61 18.95 -4.19 -1.79
N ALA A 62 19.79 -4.90 -2.53
CA ALA A 62 19.37 -6.01 -3.37
C ALA A 62 18.67 -7.11 -2.55
N ASP A 63 19.21 -7.42 -1.36
CA ASP A 63 18.67 -8.43 -0.46
C ASP A 63 17.25 -8.12 0.01
N LEU A 64 16.91 -6.83 0.15
CA LEU A 64 15.58 -6.43 0.60
C LEU A 64 14.49 -6.85 -0.37
N ILE A 65 14.78 -6.83 -1.67
CA ILE A 65 13.84 -7.24 -2.73
C ILE A 65 13.44 -8.70 -2.54
N THR A 66 14.43 -9.54 -2.22
CA THR A 66 14.25 -10.97 -1.95
C THR A 66 13.55 -11.21 -0.62
N LEU A 67 13.86 -10.42 0.42
CA LEU A 67 13.27 -10.55 1.75
C LEU A 67 11.81 -10.06 1.82
N GLN A 68 11.39 -9.15 0.94
CA GLN A 68 10.05 -8.54 0.95
C GLN A 68 9.32 -8.73 -0.39
N PRO A 69 9.08 -9.99 -0.83
CA PRO A 69 8.57 -10.29 -2.16
C PRO A 69 7.17 -9.73 -2.41
N ARG A 70 6.34 -9.56 -1.36
CA ARG A 70 5.01 -8.95 -1.45
C ARG A 70 5.03 -7.47 -1.78
N ILE A 71 6.05 -6.75 -1.31
CA ILE A 71 6.25 -5.32 -1.62
C ILE A 71 6.85 -5.17 -3.01
N PHE A 72 7.87 -5.97 -3.33
CA PHE A 72 8.59 -5.87 -4.60
C PHE A 72 8.03 -6.77 -5.71
N ARG A 73 6.84 -7.35 -5.54
CA ARG A 73 6.21 -8.25 -6.53
C ARG A 73 6.10 -7.64 -7.94
N ARG A 74 5.94 -6.31 -8.01
CA ARG A 74 5.78 -5.56 -9.26
C ARG A 74 7.07 -4.87 -9.72
N LEU A 75 8.19 -5.18 -9.07
CA LEU A 75 9.48 -4.70 -9.49
C LEU A 75 9.94 -5.48 -10.72
N ARG A 76 10.29 -4.76 -11.78
CA ARG A 76 10.93 -5.34 -12.97
C ARG A 76 12.39 -4.95 -12.96
N ILE A 77 13.27 -5.94 -12.86
CA ILE A 77 14.72 -5.71 -12.83
C ILE A 77 15.29 -6.03 -14.20
N SER A 78 16.11 -5.11 -14.72
CA SER A 78 16.99 -5.33 -15.86
C SER A 78 18.45 -5.20 -15.40
N ARG A 79 19.34 -5.92 -16.08
CA ARG A 79 20.79 -5.78 -15.89
C ARG A 79 21.38 -5.20 -17.16
N SER A 80 22.12 -4.10 -17.03
CA SER A 80 22.87 -3.54 -18.15
C SER A 80 24.00 -4.49 -18.52
N VAL A 81 24.07 -4.86 -19.80
CA VAL A 81 25.13 -5.71 -20.34
C VAL A 81 26.48 -4.98 -20.29
N ASP A 82 26.48 -3.67 -20.57
CA ASP A 82 27.70 -2.86 -20.67
C ASP A 82 28.29 -2.49 -19.31
N THR A 83 27.45 -2.22 -18.32
CA THR A 83 27.91 -1.75 -16.99
C THR A 83 27.81 -2.83 -15.91
N GLY A 84 27.15 -3.96 -16.19
CA GLY A 84 26.86 -5.01 -15.23
C GLY A 84 25.89 -4.60 -14.10
N LEU A 85 25.45 -3.34 -14.07
CA LEU A 85 24.57 -2.77 -13.06
C LEU A 85 23.13 -3.25 -13.22
N SER A 86 22.49 -3.57 -12.08
CA SER A 86 21.07 -3.85 -12.01
C SER A 86 20.27 -2.56 -11.78
N SER A 87 19.21 -2.36 -12.55
CA SER A 87 18.23 -1.30 -12.37
C SER A 87 16.82 -1.87 -12.39
N GLY A 88 15.95 -1.35 -11.54
CA GLY A 88 14.57 -1.78 -11.40
C GLY A 88 13.58 -0.68 -11.78
N TRP A 89 12.39 -1.07 -12.24
CA TRP A 89 11.24 -0.20 -12.40
C TRP A 89 10.07 -0.73 -11.57
N PHE A 90 9.52 0.11 -10.70
CA PHE A 90 8.47 -0.28 -9.77
C PHE A 90 7.09 0.08 -10.30
N ASP A 91 6.21 -0.93 -10.39
CA ASP A 91 4.79 -0.78 -10.73
C ASP A 91 4.50 0.01 -12.03
N VAL A 92 5.25 -0.32 -13.10
CA VAL A 92 5.26 0.42 -14.39
C VAL A 92 3.87 0.69 -14.97
N TYR A 93 2.92 -0.24 -14.84
CA TYR A 93 1.59 -0.10 -15.44
C TYR A 93 0.59 0.64 -14.56
N GLN A 94 0.87 0.75 -13.26
CA GLN A 94 0.04 1.51 -12.32
C GLN A 94 0.98 2.22 -11.33
N PRO A 95 1.69 3.27 -11.79
CA PRO A 95 2.71 3.91 -10.99
C PRO A 95 2.11 4.41 -9.67
N VAL A 96 2.67 3.95 -8.56
CA VAL A 96 2.42 4.56 -7.26
C VAL A 96 3.19 5.87 -7.17
N SER A 97 2.69 6.84 -6.40
CA SER A 97 3.46 8.07 -6.17
C SER A 97 4.78 7.78 -5.44
N CYS A 98 5.76 8.66 -5.61
CA CYS A 98 7.02 8.57 -4.87
C CYS A 98 6.82 8.57 -3.35
N SER A 99 5.83 9.31 -2.84
CA SER A 99 5.46 9.28 -1.42
C SER A 99 5.06 7.86 -0.97
N VAL A 100 4.16 7.21 -1.71
CA VAL A 100 3.72 5.84 -1.43
C VAL A 100 4.90 4.87 -1.51
N PHE A 101 5.73 4.95 -2.55
CA PHE A 101 6.89 4.09 -2.69
C PHE A 101 7.87 4.23 -1.51
N VAL A 102 8.15 5.45 -1.07
CA VAL A 102 9.03 5.69 0.10
C VAL A 102 8.45 5.07 1.37
N ARG A 103 7.13 5.13 1.59
CA ARG A 103 6.50 4.48 2.74
C ARG A 103 6.53 2.96 2.65
N LEU A 104 6.38 2.39 1.46
CA LEU A 104 6.57 0.95 1.23
C LEU A 104 8.01 0.52 1.52
N LEU A 105 9.01 1.35 1.17
CA LEU A 105 10.39 1.09 1.55
C LEU A 105 10.57 1.13 3.07
N GLN A 106 10.06 2.16 3.76
CA GLN A 106 10.12 2.23 5.22
C GLN A 106 9.59 0.94 5.86
N PHE A 107 8.41 0.49 5.42
CA PHE A 107 7.83 -0.76 5.89
C PHE A 107 8.71 -1.97 5.57
N ALA A 108 9.22 -2.08 4.34
CA ALA A 108 10.10 -3.18 3.94
C ALA A 108 11.37 -3.26 4.80
N TYR A 109 11.98 -2.12 5.13
CA TYR A 109 13.21 -2.06 5.93
C TYR A 109 12.99 -2.23 7.43
N HIS A 110 11.87 -1.76 7.97
CA HIS A 110 11.67 -1.64 9.43
C HIS A 110 10.51 -2.48 9.97
N GLY A 111 9.72 -3.11 9.10
CA GLY A 111 8.48 -3.79 9.49
C GLY A 111 7.38 -2.86 9.98
N LYS A 112 7.57 -1.54 9.90
CA LYS A 112 6.62 -0.51 10.36
C LYS A 112 6.63 0.71 9.46
N LEU A 113 5.49 1.38 9.41
CA LEU A 113 5.36 2.68 8.75
C LEU A 113 5.87 3.78 9.70
N PHE A 114 6.55 4.81 9.20
CA PHE A 114 6.97 5.93 10.07
C PHE A 114 5.81 6.91 10.30
N PRO A 115 5.86 7.79 11.30
CA PRO A 115 4.84 8.81 11.52
C PRO A 115 4.66 9.78 10.32
N GLU A 116 3.68 10.68 10.45
CA GLU A 116 3.45 11.80 9.53
C GLU A 116 3.17 11.37 8.08
N ILE A 117 2.19 10.47 7.92
CA ILE A 117 1.70 10.03 6.61
C ILE A 117 0.37 10.72 6.36
N SER A 118 0.26 11.43 5.23
CA SER A 118 -1.02 12.03 4.82
C SER A 118 -2.08 10.95 4.57
N LEU A 119 -3.36 11.27 4.81
CA LEU A 119 -4.47 10.35 4.53
C LEU A 119 -4.50 9.90 3.07
N ASP A 120 -4.25 10.82 2.13
CA ASP A 120 -4.10 10.48 0.71
C ASP A 120 -3.04 9.38 0.52
N THR A 121 -1.87 9.52 1.14
CA THR A 121 -0.81 8.49 1.05
C THR A 121 -1.25 7.19 1.72
N LEU A 122 -1.95 7.23 2.86
CA LEU A 122 -2.46 6.04 3.54
C LEU A 122 -3.48 5.27 2.67
N TRP A 123 -4.42 5.95 2.02
CA TRP A 123 -5.37 5.29 1.12
C TRP A 123 -4.69 4.65 -0.08
N HIS A 124 -3.70 5.33 -0.68
CA HIS A 124 -2.93 4.75 -1.78
C HIS A 124 -2.04 3.57 -1.34
N LEU A 125 -1.52 3.60 -0.11
CA LEU A 125 -0.86 2.44 0.49
C LEU A 125 -1.85 1.29 0.69
N TYR A 126 -3.06 1.56 1.17
CA TYR A 126 -4.09 0.54 1.38
C TYR A 126 -4.47 -0.13 0.05
N LEU A 127 -4.70 0.66 -0.99
CA LEU A 127 -4.93 0.20 -2.35
C LEU A 127 -3.81 -0.73 -2.84
N PHE A 128 -2.56 -0.32 -2.63
CA PHE A 128 -1.41 -1.13 -2.97
C PHE A 128 -1.40 -2.45 -2.21
N ALA A 129 -1.63 -2.43 -0.89
CA ALA A 129 -1.63 -3.60 -0.04
C ALA A 129 -2.76 -4.58 -0.44
N ASN A 130 -3.97 -4.07 -0.61
CA ASN A 130 -5.15 -4.83 -1.07
C ASN A 130 -4.91 -5.53 -2.41
N LYS A 131 -4.37 -4.80 -3.40
CA LYS A 131 -4.09 -5.37 -4.72
C LYS A 131 -2.95 -6.40 -4.68
N ASN A 132 -2.01 -6.29 -3.74
CA ASN A 132 -0.91 -7.25 -3.58
C ASN A 132 -1.18 -8.34 -2.53
N LYS A 133 -2.37 -8.34 -1.92
CA LYS A 133 -2.78 -9.28 -0.85
C LYS A 133 -1.82 -9.25 0.35
N ALA A 134 -1.34 -8.07 0.71
CA ALA A 134 -0.47 -7.86 1.87
C ALA A 134 -1.33 -7.55 3.11
N LEU A 135 -2.01 -8.58 3.62
CA LEU A 135 -3.05 -8.45 4.65
C LEU A 135 -2.57 -7.77 5.94
N ASP A 136 -1.36 -8.09 6.39
CA ASP A 136 -0.75 -7.47 7.57
C ASP A 136 -0.49 -5.97 7.36
N LEU A 137 -0.08 -5.59 6.14
CA LEU A 137 0.07 -4.19 5.77
C LEU A 137 -1.29 -3.49 5.65
N GLU A 138 -2.33 -4.16 5.12
CA GLU A 138 -3.70 -3.64 5.11
C GLU A 138 -4.18 -3.30 6.53
N ASP A 139 -3.95 -4.20 7.50
CA ASP A 139 -4.38 -4.02 8.89
C ASP A 139 -3.64 -2.85 9.57
N ILE A 140 -2.32 -2.77 9.42
CA ILE A 140 -1.51 -1.65 9.93
C ILE A 140 -1.96 -0.31 9.34
N ILE A 141 -2.22 -0.27 8.03
CA ILE A 141 -2.67 0.95 7.36
C ILE A 141 -4.08 1.32 7.83
N MET A 142 -4.98 0.35 7.94
CA MET A 142 -6.35 0.59 8.38
C MET A 142 -6.38 1.14 9.82
N ASN A 143 -5.57 0.60 10.72
CA ASN A 143 -5.39 1.14 12.06
C ASN A 143 -4.98 2.62 12.04
N ARG A 144 -4.02 2.98 11.18
CA ARG A 144 -3.60 4.38 11.03
C ARG A 144 -4.69 5.27 10.46
N ILE A 145 -5.43 4.79 9.46
CA ILE A 145 -6.57 5.53 8.89
C ILE A 145 -7.61 5.80 9.99
N MET A 146 -8.00 4.76 10.73
CA MET A 146 -8.97 4.87 11.82
C MET A 146 -8.50 5.83 12.92
N ILE A 147 -7.27 5.69 13.40
CA ILE A 147 -6.67 6.57 14.42
C ILE A 147 -6.66 8.03 13.93
N THR A 148 -6.28 8.25 12.67
CA THR A 148 -6.23 9.58 12.08
C THR A 148 -7.61 10.23 12.07
N TYR A 149 -8.65 9.51 11.63
CA TYR A 149 -10.02 10.04 11.66
C TYR A 149 -10.60 10.15 13.07
N ARG A 150 -10.21 9.28 14.00
CA ARG A 150 -10.67 9.34 15.40
C ARG A 150 -10.12 10.58 16.14
N SER A 151 -8.98 11.12 15.68
CA SER A 151 -8.32 12.25 16.33
C SER A 151 -9.18 13.54 16.34
N ASP A 152 -10.09 13.67 15.36
CA ASP A 152 -11.02 14.79 15.28
C ASP A 152 -12.42 14.29 14.87
N LYS A 153 -13.43 14.61 15.70
CA LYS A 153 -14.82 14.22 15.49
C LYS A 153 -15.45 14.82 14.24
N GLN A 154 -14.93 15.91 13.70
CA GLN A 154 -15.38 16.50 12.43
C GLN A 154 -14.63 15.96 11.22
N PHE A 155 -13.61 15.11 11.44
CA PHE A 155 -12.79 14.61 10.37
C PHE A 155 -13.28 13.25 9.86
N PHE A 156 -13.78 13.27 8.63
CA PHE A 156 -14.23 12.09 7.88
C PHE A 156 -13.54 12.04 6.52
N PRO A 157 -13.54 10.87 5.86
CA PRO A 157 -13.06 10.77 4.50
C PRO A 157 -13.75 11.77 3.57
N GLU A 158 -12.96 12.61 2.91
CA GLU A 158 -13.45 13.41 1.79
C GLU A 158 -14.10 12.52 0.71
N PRO A 159 -15.09 13.03 -0.06
CA PRO A 159 -15.73 12.30 -1.14
C PRO A 159 -14.75 11.60 -2.09
N ARG A 160 -13.64 12.25 -2.44
CA ARG A 160 -12.59 11.68 -3.30
C ARG A 160 -11.96 10.39 -2.74
N HIS A 161 -11.87 10.24 -1.42
CA HIS A 161 -11.35 9.01 -0.80
C HIS A 161 -12.35 7.85 -0.93
N ILE A 162 -13.65 8.14 -0.83
CA ILE A 162 -14.71 7.15 -1.03
C ILE A 162 -14.75 6.72 -2.50
N GLU A 163 -14.71 7.67 -3.45
CA GLU A 163 -14.63 7.37 -4.88
C GLU A 163 -13.43 6.50 -5.21
N LEU A 164 -12.26 6.86 -4.69
CA LEU A 164 -11.02 6.12 -4.87
C LEU A 164 -11.16 4.69 -4.34
N GLY A 165 -11.73 4.52 -3.14
CA GLY A 165 -11.93 3.22 -2.53
C GLY A 165 -12.89 2.34 -3.32
N TYR A 166 -14.02 2.87 -3.75
CA TYR A 166 -15.03 2.13 -4.52
C TYR A 166 -14.57 1.80 -5.94
N LYS A 167 -13.68 2.60 -6.52
CA LYS A 167 -13.14 2.34 -7.86
C LYS A 167 -12.09 1.24 -7.89
N TYR A 168 -11.31 1.05 -6.83
CA TYR A 168 -10.09 0.24 -6.90
C TYR A 168 -9.89 -0.77 -5.78
N ILE A 169 -10.54 -0.61 -4.62
CA ILE A 169 -10.47 -1.61 -3.54
C ILE A 169 -11.44 -2.74 -3.86
N LYS A 170 -11.04 -3.98 -3.57
CA LYS A 170 -11.89 -5.17 -3.74
C LYS A 170 -13.23 -5.03 -3.01
N GLU A 171 -14.29 -5.54 -3.64
CA GLU A 171 -15.60 -5.77 -3.02
C GLU A 171 -15.49 -6.59 -1.72
N ASN A 172 -16.37 -6.30 -0.76
CA ASN A 172 -16.42 -6.96 0.56
C ASN A 172 -15.13 -6.83 1.42
N SER A 173 -14.22 -5.91 1.07
CA SER A 173 -13.04 -5.62 1.88
C SER A 173 -13.38 -4.81 3.13
N ALA A 174 -12.50 -4.89 4.13
CA ALA A 174 -12.56 -4.03 5.32
C ALA A 174 -12.55 -2.54 4.96
N GLY A 175 -11.76 -2.14 3.96
CA GLY A 175 -11.70 -0.76 3.47
C GLY A 175 -13.02 -0.26 2.89
N ARG A 176 -13.69 -1.05 2.04
CA ARG A 176 -15.03 -0.67 1.54
C ARG A 176 -16.06 -0.60 2.66
N LYS A 177 -16.04 -1.56 3.60
CA LYS A 177 -16.90 -1.54 4.78
C LYS A 177 -16.70 -0.28 5.62
N PHE A 178 -15.44 0.13 5.86
CA PHE A 178 -15.12 1.36 6.58
C PHE A 178 -15.67 2.60 5.85
N LEU A 179 -15.44 2.69 4.54
CA LEU A 179 -15.91 3.82 3.71
C LEU A 179 -17.44 3.90 3.60
N ALA A 180 -18.12 2.75 3.45
CA ALA A 180 -19.58 2.67 3.43
C ALA A 180 -20.20 3.19 4.73
N LEU A 181 -19.64 2.76 5.88
CA LEU A 181 -20.10 3.24 7.18
C LEU A 181 -19.78 4.72 7.39
N CYS A 182 -18.63 5.21 6.89
CA CYS A 182 -18.31 6.63 6.93
C CYS A 182 -19.33 7.44 6.13
N TYR A 183 -19.66 6.98 4.92
CA TYR A 183 -20.68 7.59 4.08
C TYR A 183 -22.05 7.61 4.78
N ALA A 184 -22.47 6.49 5.36
CA ALA A 184 -23.72 6.40 6.11
C ALA A 184 -23.74 7.42 7.26
N ALA A 185 -22.67 7.48 8.06
CA ALA A 185 -22.54 8.43 9.16
C ALA A 185 -22.61 9.89 8.67
N MET A 186 -21.95 10.22 7.56
CA MET A 186 -22.01 11.56 6.96
C MET A 186 -23.40 11.92 6.39
N MET A 187 -24.18 10.93 5.96
CA MET A 187 -25.55 11.12 5.43
C MET A 187 -26.62 11.19 6.53
N HIS A 188 -26.33 10.75 7.76
CA HIS A 188 -27.30 10.67 8.84
C HIS A 188 -27.37 11.96 9.68
N ASP A 189 -28.43 12.74 9.46
CA ASP A 189 -28.76 13.96 10.22
C ASP A 189 -29.05 13.71 11.73
N ASN A 190 -29.36 12.47 12.13
CA ASN A 190 -29.82 12.11 13.49
C ASN A 190 -28.73 11.48 14.39
N THR A 191 -27.54 11.22 13.87
CA THR A 191 -26.44 10.82 14.74
C THR A 191 -25.90 12.10 15.39
N LYS A 192 -25.77 12.14 16.72
CA LYS A 192 -25.24 13.31 17.45
C LYS A 192 -23.74 13.58 17.17
N LEU A 193 -23.24 13.29 15.97
CA LEU A 193 -21.91 13.63 15.48
C LEU A 193 -21.89 13.70 13.95
N PRO A 194 -21.40 14.81 13.38
CA PRO A 194 -21.47 16.19 13.87
C PRO A 194 -22.87 16.80 13.65
N SER A 195 -23.23 17.79 14.46
CA SER A 195 -24.53 18.51 14.42
C SER A 195 -24.79 19.30 13.12
N THR A 196 -23.84 19.28 12.19
CA THR A 196 -23.89 19.88 10.87
C THR A 196 -23.18 18.92 9.93
N SER A 197 -23.84 18.54 8.83
CA SER A 197 -23.21 17.74 7.78
C SER A 197 -21.89 18.38 7.35
N ILE A 198 -20.78 17.64 7.48
CA ILE A 198 -19.42 18.13 7.14
C ILE A 198 -19.34 18.48 5.65
N TYR A 199 -20.10 17.76 4.83
CA TYR A 199 -20.20 17.96 3.40
C TYR A 199 -21.62 18.33 3.01
N ASN A 200 -21.75 19.07 1.92
CA ASN A 200 -23.05 19.38 1.35
C ASN A 200 -23.80 18.07 0.95
N LYS A 201 -25.10 18.00 1.23
CA LYS A 201 -25.92 16.80 1.01
C LYS A 201 -26.02 16.43 -0.47
N GLU A 202 -26.12 17.41 -1.36
CA GLU A 202 -26.14 17.19 -2.81
C GLU A 202 -24.84 16.52 -3.28
N VAL A 203 -23.69 16.93 -2.74
CA VAL A 203 -22.38 16.31 -3.03
C VAL A 203 -22.35 14.84 -2.60
N LEU A 204 -22.90 14.52 -1.42
CA LEU A 204 -22.95 13.14 -0.94
C LEU A 204 -23.95 12.28 -1.72
N VAL A 205 -25.06 12.84 -2.20
CA VAL A 205 -26.00 12.14 -3.09
C VAL A 205 -25.34 11.82 -4.42
N GLU A 206 -24.65 12.80 -5.03
CA GLU A 206 -23.90 12.59 -6.27
C GLU A 206 -22.82 11.51 -6.12
N LEU A 207 -22.09 11.55 -5.01
CA LEU A 207 -21.11 10.52 -4.66
C LEU A 207 -21.75 9.12 -4.58
N GLY A 208 -22.92 9.00 -3.94
CA GLY A 208 -23.71 7.77 -3.85
C GLY A 208 -24.11 7.20 -5.21
N MET A 209 -24.43 8.08 -6.17
CA MET A 209 -24.76 7.69 -7.54
C MET A 209 -23.54 7.29 -8.37
N LYS A 210 -22.38 7.92 -8.11
CA LYS A 210 -21.14 7.70 -8.85
C LYS A 210 -20.40 6.44 -8.43
N CYS A 211 -20.52 6.05 -7.15
CA CYS A 211 -19.82 4.89 -6.59
C CYS A 211 -20.68 3.63 -6.70
N ASP A 212 -20.44 2.82 -7.73
CA ASP A 212 -21.15 1.55 -7.92
C ASP A 212 -21.00 0.63 -6.69
N GLY A 213 -22.14 0.11 -6.21
CA GLY A 213 -22.23 -0.71 -5.01
C GLY A 213 -22.23 0.03 -3.66
N LEU A 214 -21.92 1.34 -3.59
CA LEU A 214 -21.86 2.07 -2.31
C LEU A 214 -23.19 2.06 -1.55
N LEU A 215 -24.29 2.40 -2.23
CA LEU A 215 -25.61 2.42 -1.60
C LEU A 215 -26.08 1.03 -1.18
N ILE A 216 -25.68 -0.02 -1.90
CA ILE A 216 -25.97 -1.42 -1.56
C ILE A 216 -25.22 -1.82 -0.29
N ASP A 217 -23.92 -1.51 -0.22
CA ASP A 217 -23.10 -1.77 0.97
C ASP A 217 -23.66 -1.03 2.19
N VAL A 218 -24.01 0.24 2.04
CA VAL A 218 -24.64 1.05 3.09
C VAL A 218 -25.93 0.40 3.56
N ALA A 219 -26.83 0.03 2.65
CA ALA A 219 -28.08 -0.64 2.99
C ALA A 219 -27.79 -1.94 3.77
N ASN A 220 -26.90 -2.80 3.28
CA ASN A 220 -26.58 -4.08 3.93
C ASN A 220 -25.95 -3.90 5.32
N LEU A 221 -25.13 -2.86 5.51
CA LEU A 221 -24.40 -2.62 6.76
C LEU A 221 -25.23 -1.87 7.82
N THR A 222 -26.34 -1.25 7.41
CA THR A 222 -27.24 -0.46 8.27
C THR A 222 -28.62 -1.07 8.44
N ASN A 223 -29.02 -2.02 7.57
CA ASN A 223 -30.31 -2.68 7.65
C ASN A 223 -30.51 -3.38 9.00
N GLY A 224 -31.65 -3.15 9.63
CA GLY A 224 -31.99 -3.72 10.94
C GLY A 224 -31.26 -3.10 12.14
N LYS A 225 -30.33 -2.15 11.95
CA LYS A 225 -29.71 -1.42 13.07
C LYS A 225 -30.66 -0.34 13.56
N GLY A 226 -31.05 -0.43 14.84
CA GLY A 226 -31.78 0.62 15.54
C GLY A 226 -30.88 1.82 15.89
N SER A 227 -31.48 2.86 16.50
CA SER A 227 -30.79 4.04 17.03
C SER A 227 -30.29 3.77 18.45
N ILE A 228 -29.19 3.01 18.65
CA ILE A 228 -28.81 2.63 20.03
C ILE A 228 -27.36 2.91 20.43
N ASN A 229 -26.35 3.02 19.54
CA ASN A 229 -25.03 3.50 19.99
C ASN A 229 -24.17 4.17 18.91
N ILE A 230 -23.41 5.19 19.29
CA ILE A 230 -22.53 5.93 18.36
C ILE A 230 -21.37 5.06 17.86
N SER A 231 -20.89 4.12 18.68
CA SER A 231 -19.86 3.16 18.27
C SER A 231 -20.35 2.12 17.25
N GLU A 232 -21.67 1.97 17.09
CA GLU A 232 -22.27 1.06 16.11
C GLU A 232 -22.48 1.71 14.74
N TRP A 233 -22.48 3.05 14.72
CA TRP A 233 -22.76 3.89 13.54
C TRP A 233 -21.55 4.69 13.08
N ASP A 234 -20.67 5.13 13.98
CA ASP A 234 -19.44 5.83 13.67
C ASP A 234 -18.27 4.84 13.54
N PRO A 235 -17.81 4.55 12.30
CA PRO A 235 -16.77 3.56 12.05
C PRO A 235 -15.42 3.94 12.68
N ARG A 236 -15.21 5.20 13.05
CA ARG A 236 -13.96 5.65 13.69
C ARG A 236 -13.82 5.11 15.11
N TYR A 237 -14.94 4.85 15.78
CA TYR A 237 -14.99 4.32 17.15
C TYR A 237 -15.26 2.81 17.21
N ALA A 238 -15.41 2.15 16.07
CA ALA A 238 -15.56 0.71 16.01
C ALA A 238 -14.27 -0.01 16.48
N PRO A 239 -14.39 -1.24 17.02
CA PRO A 239 -13.23 -2.08 17.34
C PRO A 239 -12.36 -2.36 16.12
N GLU A 240 -11.03 -2.38 16.29
CA GLU A 240 -10.07 -2.61 15.19
C GLU A 240 -10.32 -3.96 14.48
N CYS A 241 -10.68 -4.99 15.24
CA CYS A 241 -11.04 -6.32 14.72
C CYS A 241 -12.08 -6.27 13.59
N LEU A 242 -12.96 -5.25 13.58
CA LEU A 242 -14.00 -5.11 12.56
C LEU A 242 -13.42 -4.93 11.15
N TYR A 243 -12.16 -4.46 11.07
CA TYR A 243 -11.47 -4.11 9.84
C TYR A 243 -10.13 -4.83 9.64
N HIS A 244 -9.78 -5.79 10.49
CA HIS A 244 -8.57 -6.60 10.36
C HIS A 244 -8.84 -7.92 9.65
N HIS A 245 -7.78 -8.48 9.08
CA HIS A 245 -7.80 -9.80 8.45
C HIS A 245 -7.30 -10.85 9.45
N HIS A 246 -8.18 -11.36 10.30
CA HIS A 246 -7.87 -12.52 11.14
C HIS A 246 -8.72 -13.73 10.79
N ALA A 247 -8.19 -14.92 11.07
CA ALA A 247 -8.99 -16.13 10.98
C ALA A 247 -10.14 -16.10 12.01
N TRP A 248 -11.23 -16.82 11.73
CA TRP A 248 -12.35 -16.94 12.64
C TRP A 248 -11.89 -17.49 14.00
N GLY A 249 -12.22 -16.81 15.10
CA GLY A 249 -11.86 -17.21 16.46
C GLY A 249 -10.44 -16.86 16.91
N VAL A 250 -9.65 -16.15 16.09
CA VAL A 250 -8.33 -15.63 16.50
C VAL A 250 -8.50 -14.21 17.04
N GLU A 251 -8.02 -13.96 18.25
CA GLU A 251 -7.98 -12.62 18.82
C GLU A 251 -7.11 -11.69 17.97
N CYS A 252 -7.61 -10.48 17.74
CA CYS A 252 -6.87 -9.43 17.08
C CYS A 252 -5.64 -9.06 17.92
N GLN A 253 -4.45 -9.22 17.34
CA GLN A 253 -3.25 -8.69 17.94
C GLN A 253 -3.22 -7.18 17.66
N ASN A 254 -2.96 -6.35 18.68
CA ASN A 254 -2.73 -4.92 18.47
C ASN A 254 -1.50 -4.73 17.56
N LEU A 255 -1.74 -4.51 16.27
CA LEU A 255 -0.72 -4.18 15.28
C LEU A 255 -0.54 -2.66 15.29
N SER A 256 0.48 -2.19 16.01
CA SER A 256 0.88 -0.77 16.13
C SER A 256 1.97 -0.37 15.15
#